data_AF-P93198-F1
#
_entry.id   AF-P93198-F1
#
_cell.length_a   1.000
_cell.length_b   1.000
_cell.length_c   1.000
_cell.angle_alpha   90.00
_cell.angle_beta   90.00
_cell.angle_gamma   90.00
#
_symmetry.space_group_name_H-M   'P 1'
#
loop_
_entity.id
_entity.type
_entity.pdbx_description
1 polymer ?
#
loop_
_entity_poly.entity_id
_entity_poly.type
_entity_poly.pdbx_seq_one_letter_code
_entity_poly.pdbx_strand_id
1 'polypeptide(L)'
;AALLVALLFVANAAAFRTTITTMEIDEDIDNPRRRGEGCREQIQRQQNLNHCQYYLRQQSRSGGYDEDNQRQHFRQCCQQLSQMDEQCQCEGLRQVVRRQQQQQGLRGEEMEEMVQSARDLPNECGISSQRCEIRRSWF
;
A
#
# COMPACT_ATOMS: atom_id res chain seq x y z
N ALA A 1 -16.15 49.96 -55.20
CA ALA A 1 -15.50 50.76 -54.14
C ALA A 1 -15.30 49.85 -52.94
N ALA A 2 -14.07 49.51 -52.62
CA ALA A 2 -13.70 48.64 -51.51
C ALA A 2 -13.04 49.49 -50.41
N LEU A 3 -12.94 48.89 -49.20
CA LEU A 3 -12.10 49.28 -48.05
C LEU A 3 -12.76 50.30 -47.09
N LEU A 4 -12.84 50.11 -45.77
CA LEU A 4 -12.37 49.08 -44.82
C LEU A 4 -13.29 49.14 -43.57
N VAL A 5 -13.75 47.98 -43.09
CA VAL A 5 -14.52 47.83 -41.84
C VAL A 5 -13.54 47.52 -40.71
N ALA A 6 -13.45 48.41 -39.72
CA ALA A 6 -12.68 48.17 -38.49
C ALA A 6 -13.65 48.17 -37.28
N LEU A 7 -14.22 47.01 -36.95
CA LEU A 7 -15.06 46.83 -35.77
C LEU A 7 -14.18 46.35 -34.60
N LEU A 8 -13.86 47.25 -33.69
CA LEU A 8 -13.18 46.94 -32.43
C LEU A 8 -14.21 46.41 -31.42
N PHE A 9 -14.30 45.09 -31.29
CA PHE A 9 -15.06 44.45 -30.20
C PHE A 9 -14.16 44.35 -28.96
N VAL A 10 -14.34 45.27 -28.01
CA VAL A 10 -13.72 45.19 -26.68
C VAL A 10 -14.51 44.18 -25.85
N ALA A 11 -13.99 42.96 -25.72
CA ALA A 11 -14.53 41.95 -24.81
C ALA A 11 -14.11 42.27 -23.37
N ASN A 12 -15.03 42.81 -22.57
CA ASN A 12 -14.82 42.97 -21.13
C ASN A 12 -14.76 41.58 -20.46
N ALA A 13 -13.56 41.11 -20.13
CA ALA A 13 -13.36 39.93 -19.30
C ALA A 13 -13.81 40.24 -17.86
N ALA A 14 -15.00 39.77 -17.47
CA ALA A 14 -15.46 39.83 -16.09
C ALA A 14 -14.55 38.92 -15.24
N ALA A 15 -13.61 39.54 -14.53
CA ALA A 15 -12.68 38.85 -13.65
C ALA A 15 -13.46 38.10 -12.56
N PHE A 16 -13.41 36.76 -12.62
CA PHE A 16 -13.98 35.87 -11.64
C PHE A 16 -13.33 36.13 -10.27
N ARG A 17 -14.04 36.84 -9.38
CA ARG A 17 -13.69 36.91 -7.96
C ARG A 17 -14.02 35.56 -7.33
N THR A 18 -13.07 34.63 -7.36
CA THR A 18 -13.09 33.44 -6.52
C THR A 18 -12.84 33.87 -5.08
N THR A 19 -13.92 34.08 -4.32
CA THR A 19 -13.88 34.21 -2.87
C THR A 19 -13.38 32.88 -2.31
N ILE A 20 -12.09 32.83 -1.93
CA ILE A 20 -11.49 31.70 -1.23
C ILE A 20 -12.10 31.68 0.18
N THR A 21 -13.16 30.91 0.36
CA THR A 21 -13.66 30.56 1.68
C THR A 21 -12.63 29.64 2.32
N THR A 22 -11.80 30.21 3.20
CA THR A 22 -10.96 29.45 4.12
C THR A 22 -11.89 28.71 5.07
N MET A 23 -12.26 27.49 4.70
CA MET A 23 -12.89 26.56 5.62
C MET A 23 -11.81 26.27 6.67
N GLU A 24 -12.08 26.67 7.90
CA GLU A 24 -11.33 26.23 9.08
C GLU A 24 -11.57 24.72 9.15
N ILE A 25 -10.74 23.96 8.44
CA ILE A 25 -10.75 22.50 8.54
C ILE A 25 -10.13 22.25 9.90
N ASP A 26 -10.95 21.84 10.86
CA ASP A 26 -10.51 21.18 12.09
C ASP A 26 -9.42 20.17 11.72
N GLU A 27 -8.16 20.56 11.97
CA GLU A 27 -6.97 19.74 11.72
C GLU A 27 -6.81 18.68 12.82
N ASP A 28 -7.87 17.94 13.11
CA ASP A 28 -7.79 16.60 13.71
C ASP A 28 -7.83 15.54 12.60
N ILE A 29 -7.28 15.86 11.42
CA ILE A 29 -6.94 14.86 10.42
C ILE A 29 -5.63 14.24 10.89
N ASP A 30 -5.74 13.22 11.74
CA ASP A 30 -4.73 12.22 12.08
C ASP A 30 -3.66 12.15 10.98
N ASN A 31 -2.57 12.90 11.15
CA ASN A 31 -1.59 13.13 10.11
C ASN A 31 -1.03 11.76 9.68
N PRO A 32 -1.33 11.27 8.46
CA PRO A 32 -0.93 9.92 8.06
C PRO A 32 0.59 9.76 8.05
N ARG A 33 1.35 10.87 7.94
CA ARG A 33 2.80 10.88 8.12
C ARG A 33 3.25 10.48 9.53
N ARG A 34 2.60 10.98 10.59
CA ARG A 34 2.93 10.59 11.97
C ARG A 34 2.56 9.14 12.24
N ARG A 35 1.44 8.66 11.68
CA ARG A 35 1.01 7.25 11.79
C ARG A 35 2.01 6.29 11.13
N GLY A 36 2.50 6.64 9.93
CA GLY A 36 3.47 5.84 9.19
C GLY A 36 4.88 5.84 9.79
N GLU A 37 5.28 6.89 10.51
CA GLU A 37 6.60 6.96 11.14
C GLU A 37 6.77 5.85 12.19
N GLY A 38 5.71 5.56 12.96
CA GLY A 38 5.70 4.44 13.91
C GLY A 38 5.77 3.07 13.25
N CYS A 39 5.04 2.87 12.14
CA CYS A 39 5.03 1.59 11.44
C CYS A 39 6.38 1.27 10.78
N ARG A 40 7.05 2.27 10.22
CA ARG A 40 8.37 2.08 9.63
C ARG A 40 9.39 1.55 10.65
N GLU A 41 9.39 2.08 11.87
CA GLU A 41 10.29 1.60 12.93
C GLU A 41 9.97 0.16 13.34
N GLN A 42 8.69 -0.18 13.50
CA GLN A 42 8.27 -1.54 13.85
C GLN A 42 8.65 -2.55 12.77
N ILE A 43 8.44 -2.22 11.50
CA ILE A 43 8.83 -3.07 10.36
C ILE A 43 10.34 -3.33 10.40
N GLN A 44 11.15 -2.30 10.66
CA GLN A 44 12.60 -2.45 10.77
C GLN A 44 13.01 -3.32 11.96
N ARG A 45 12.37 -3.13 13.13
CA ARG A 45 12.60 -3.94 14.33
C ARG A 45 12.28 -5.43 14.10
N GLN A 46 11.25 -5.70 13.32
CA GLN A 46 10.88 -7.06 12.88
C GLN A 46 11.64 -7.50 11.61
N GLN A 47 12.88 -7.04 11.42
CA GLN A 47 13.77 -7.45 10.32
C GLN A 47 13.13 -7.30 8.93
N ASN A 48 12.34 -6.25 8.74
CA ASN A 48 11.57 -5.98 7.52
C ASN A 48 10.64 -7.13 7.10
N LEU A 49 10.13 -7.90 8.07
CA LEU A 49 9.24 -9.04 7.81
C LEU A 49 9.84 -10.04 6.82
N ASN A 50 11.15 -10.30 6.93
CA ASN A 50 11.88 -11.23 6.06
C ASN A 50 11.22 -12.62 6.04
N HIS A 51 10.72 -13.16 7.15
CA HIS A 51 10.06 -14.48 7.12
C HIS A 51 8.73 -14.44 6.36
N CYS A 52 7.98 -13.34 6.44
CA CYS A 52 6.79 -13.15 5.60
C CYS A 52 7.15 -13.06 4.12
N GLN A 53 8.26 -12.41 3.79
CA GLN A 53 8.78 -12.38 2.43
C GLN A 53 9.10 -13.79 1.90
N TYR A 54 9.81 -14.60 2.71
CA TYR A 54 10.13 -15.98 2.36
C TYR A 54 8.86 -16.83 2.17
N TYR A 55 7.90 -16.73 3.09
CA TYR A 55 6.64 -17.46 3.01
C TYR A 55 5.81 -17.07 1.79
N LEU A 56 5.56 -15.77 1.58
CA LEU A 56 4.75 -15.28 0.46
C LEU A 56 5.37 -15.67 -0.89
N ARG A 57 6.70 -15.65 -0.99
CA ARG A 57 7.40 -16.12 -2.20
C ARG A 57 7.16 -17.60 -2.49
N GLN A 58 7.04 -18.43 -1.47
CA GLN A 58 6.73 -19.85 -1.64
C GLN A 58 5.26 -20.04 -2.04
N GLN A 59 4.34 -19.24 -1.48
CA GLN A 59 2.92 -19.29 -1.85
C GLN A 59 2.67 -18.98 -3.33
N SER A 60 3.39 -18.01 -3.91
CA SER A 60 3.19 -17.62 -5.31
C SER A 60 3.94 -18.47 -6.33
N ARG A 61 4.68 -19.49 -5.88
CA ARG A 61 5.51 -20.33 -6.75
C ARG A 61 5.12 -21.78 -6.52
N SER A 62 4.50 -22.40 -7.53
CA SER A 62 4.05 -23.81 -7.51
C SER A 62 5.19 -24.87 -7.41
N GLY A 63 6.41 -24.50 -7.01
CA GLY A 63 7.54 -25.40 -6.91
C GLY A 63 7.54 -26.24 -5.63
N GLY A 64 8.02 -27.47 -5.70
CA GLY A 64 8.15 -28.41 -4.57
C GLY A 64 9.18 -27.95 -3.54
N TYR A 65 8.80 -26.96 -2.74
CA TYR A 65 9.55 -26.52 -1.57
C TYR A 65 9.39 -27.51 -0.42
N ASP A 66 10.39 -27.54 0.45
CA ASP A 66 10.37 -28.29 1.70
C ASP A 66 9.25 -27.75 2.61
N GLU A 67 8.23 -28.58 2.86
CA GLU A 67 7.05 -28.23 3.65
C GLU A 67 7.42 -27.83 5.09
N ASP A 68 8.46 -28.45 5.68
CA ASP A 68 8.93 -28.10 7.01
C ASP A 68 9.52 -26.69 7.04
N ASN A 69 10.29 -26.36 6.00
CA ASN A 69 10.84 -25.01 5.84
C ASN A 69 9.73 -23.97 5.63
N GLN A 70 8.71 -24.29 4.84
CA GLN A 70 7.55 -23.42 4.63
C GLN A 70 6.80 -23.16 5.93
N ARG A 71 6.48 -24.21 6.70
CA ARG A 71 5.82 -24.10 8.01
C ARG A 71 6.66 -23.33 9.03
N GLN A 72 7.98 -23.46 8.96
CA GLN A 72 8.89 -22.68 9.80
C GLN A 72 8.87 -21.18 9.44
N HIS A 73 8.89 -20.82 8.16
CA HIS A 73 8.81 -19.43 7.73
C HIS A 73 7.43 -18.82 8.01
N PHE A 74 6.35 -19.59 7.85
CA PHE A 74 5.00 -19.17 8.23
C PHE A 74 4.91 -18.80 9.71
N ARG A 75 5.34 -19.70 10.61
CA ARG A 75 5.32 -19.45 12.07
C ARG A 75 6.12 -18.22 12.46
N GLN A 76 7.31 -18.06 11.90
CA GLN A 76 8.15 -16.88 12.17
C GLN A 76 7.55 -15.60 11.58
N CYS A 77 6.90 -15.66 10.41
CA CYS A 77 6.14 -14.53 9.89
C CYS A 77 5.02 -14.11 10.85
N CYS A 78 4.22 -15.07 11.33
CA CYS A 78 3.16 -14.78 12.30
C CYS A 78 3.72 -14.17 13.59
N GLN A 79 4.85 -14.68 14.09
CA GLN A 79 5.53 -14.09 15.25
C GLN A 79 6.02 -12.66 14.99
N GLN A 80 6.48 -12.34 13.78
CA GLN A 80 6.86 -10.98 13.42
C GLN A 80 5.64 -10.05 13.42
N LEU A 81 4.54 -10.48 12.78
CA LEU A 81 3.29 -9.70 12.73
C LEU A 81 2.67 -9.51 14.11
N SER A 82 2.72 -10.52 15.00
CA SER A 82 2.12 -10.44 16.33
C SER A 82 2.84 -9.46 17.26
N GLN A 83 4.06 -9.07 16.92
CA GLN A 83 4.85 -8.07 17.66
C GLN A 83 4.67 -6.65 17.09
N MET A 84 3.76 -6.47 16.12
CA MET A 84 3.45 -5.19 15.51
C MET A 84 2.03 -4.78 15.83
N ASP A 85 1.79 -3.47 15.89
CA ASP A 85 0.44 -2.94 15.99
C ASP A 85 -0.40 -3.36 14.77
N GLU A 86 -1.69 -3.63 14.98
CA GLU A 86 -2.61 -4.09 13.92
C GLU A 86 -2.54 -3.21 12.66
N GLN A 87 -2.50 -1.89 12.84
CA GLN A 87 -2.39 -0.92 11.74
C GLN A 87 -1.07 -1.06 10.95
N CYS A 88 0.03 -1.47 11.60
CA CYS A 88 1.35 -1.58 11.00
C CYS A 88 1.59 -2.95 10.35
N GLN A 89 0.85 -3.98 10.75
CA GLN A 89 0.91 -5.32 10.14
C GLN A 89 0.61 -5.24 8.65
N CYS A 90 -0.52 -4.62 8.29
CA CYS A 90 -0.94 -4.50 6.89
C CYS A 90 -0.06 -3.57 6.07
N GLU A 91 0.48 -2.50 6.67
CA GLU A 91 1.47 -1.66 6.01
C GLU A 91 2.76 -2.46 5.73
N GLY A 92 3.22 -3.24 6.71
CA GLY A 92 4.38 -4.11 6.58
C GLY A 92 4.20 -5.15 5.47
N LEU A 93 3.07 -5.84 5.43
CA LEU A 93 2.75 -6.82 4.39
C LEU A 93 2.68 -6.17 3.00
N ARG A 94 2.08 -4.98 2.89
CA ARG A 94 2.09 -4.20 1.64
C ARG A 94 3.51 -3.88 1.18
N GLN A 95 4.41 -3.55 2.09
CA GLN A 95 5.82 -3.32 1.74
C GLN A 95 6.54 -4.62 1.33
N VAL A 96 6.22 -5.76 1.95
CA VAL A 96 6.77 -7.06 1.54
C VAL A 96 6.37 -7.38 0.09
N VAL A 97 5.08 -7.25 -0.23
CA VAL A 97 4.56 -7.48 -1.59
C VAL A 97 5.25 -6.53 -2.60
N ARG A 98 5.38 -5.24 -2.26
CA ARG A 98 6.09 -4.26 -3.09
C ARG A 98 7.54 -4.67 -3.37
N ARG A 99 8.29 -5.02 -2.31
CA ARG A 99 9.69 -5.46 -2.44
C ARG A 99 9.77 -6.71 -3.31
N GLN A 100 8.83 -7.63 -3.16
CA GLN A 100 8.87 -8.87 -3.91
C GLN A 100 8.56 -8.70 -5.39
N GLN A 101 7.58 -7.88 -5.70
CA GLN A 101 7.26 -7.46 -7.07
C GLN A 101 8.47 -6.78 -7.73
N GLN A 102 9.16 -5.88 -7.04
CA GLN A 102 10.36 -5.20 -7.58
C GLN A 102 11.55 -6.13 -7.77
N GLN A 103 11.78 -7.06 -6.84
CA GLN A 103 12.95 -7.96 -6.88
C GLN A 103 12.79 -9.11 -7.88
N GLN A 104 11.57 -9.62 -8.06
CA GLN A 104 11.32 -10.81 -8.89
C GLN A 104 10.54 -10.51 -10.17
N GLY A 105 10.01 -9.30 -10.34
CA GLY A 105 9.21 -8.96 -11.50
C GLY A 105 7.88 -9.72 -11.56
N LEU A 106 7.31 -10.09 -10.40
CA LEU A 106 6.03 -10.82 -10.32
C LEU A 106 4.93 -10.04 -11.03
N ARG A 107 4.22 -10.72 -11.93
CA ARG A 107 3.12 -10.18 -12.72
C ARG A 107 2.04 -11.24 -12.85
N GLY A 108 0.89 -10.87 -13.41
CA GLY A 108 -0.13 -11.87 -13.73
C GLY A 108 -0.72 -12.51 -12.48
N GLU A 109 -0.87 -13.82 -12.56
CA GLU A 109 -1.49 -14.71 -11.57
C GLU A 109 -0.62 -14.86 -10.31
N GLU A 110 0.70 -15.01 -10.45
CA GLU A 110 1.63 -15.11 -9.31
C GLU A 110 1.52 -13.89 -8.37
N MET A 111 1.32 -12.71 -8.95
CA MET A 111 1.14 -11.48 -8.18
C MET A 111 -0.21 -11.46 -7.45
N GLU A 112 -1.25 -12.01 -8.07
CA GLU A 112 -2.58 -12.09 -7.48
C GLU A 112 -2.61 -13.06 -6.31
N GLU A 113 -2.00 -14.24 -6.46
CA GLU A 113 -1.83 -15.23 -5.39
C GLU A 113 -1.04 -14.65 -4.21
N MET A 114 0.05 -13.93 -4.49
CA MET A 114 0.85 -13.28 -3.46
C MET A 114 0.06 -12.21 -2.71
N VAL A 115 -0.67 -11.35 -3.43
CA VAL A 115 -1.52 -10.32 -2.81
C VAL A 115 -2.59 -10.98 -1.96
N GLN A 116 -3.27 -12.02 -2.46
CA GLN A 116 -4.33 -12.69 -1.72
C GLN A 116 -3.80 -13.34 -0.44
N SER A 117 -2.68 -14.07 -0.54
CA SER A 117 -2.00 -14.65 0.64
C SER A 117 -1.62 -13.55 1.65
N ALA A 118 -1.08 -12.43 1.18
CA ALA A 118 -0.71 -11.32 2.05
C ALA A 118 -1.91 -10.64 2.74
N ARG A 119 -3.11 -10.68 2.14
CA ARG A 119 -4.32 -10.10 2.75
C ARG A 119 -4.87 -10.96 3.88
N ASP A 120 -4.79 -12.28 3.72
CA ASP A 120 -5.38 -13.24 4.64
C ASP A 120 -4.43 -13.61 5.81
N LEU A 121 -3.13 -13.32 5.67
CA LEU A 121 -2.10 -13.62 6.67
C LEU A 121 -2.46 -13.24 8.12
N PRO A 122 -2.95 -12.02 8.45
CA PRO A 122 -3.30 -11.70 9.84
C PRO A 122 -4.36 -12.62 10.44
N ASN A 123 -5.31 -13.06 9.61
CA ASN A 123 -6.37 -14.00 9.98
C ASN A 123 -5.84 -15.44 10.07
N GLU A 124 -5.00 -15.87 9.13
CA GLU A 124 -4.35 -17.18 9.17
C GLU A 124 -3.42 -17.33 10.38
N CYS A 125 -2.75 -16.24 10.79
CA CYS A 125 -1.95 -16.19 12.00
C CYS A 125 -2.78 -16.10 13.29
N GLY A 126 -4.10 -15.84 13.20
CA GLY A 126 -4.98 -15.68 14.35
C GLY A 126 -4.74 -14.40 15.15
N ILE A 127 -4.18 -13.36 14.53
CA ILE A 127 -3.80 -12.10 15.20
C ILE A 127 -4.86 -11.02 14.99
N SER A 128 -5.45 -10.95 13.78
CA SER A 128 -6.52 -10.01 13.49
C SER A 128 -7.52 -10.64 12.51
N SER A 129 -8.80 -10.36 12.70
CA SER A 129 -9.85 -10.75 11.74
C SER A 129 -9.93 -9.82 10.54
N GLN A 130 -9.24 -8.67 10.59
CA GLN A 130 -9.25 -7.71 9.50
C GLN A 130 -8.31 -8.17 8.38
N ARG A 131 -8.84 -8.22 7.16
CA ARG A 131 -8.02 -8.43 5.97
C ARG A 131 -7.32 -7.15 5.60
N CYS A 132 -6.06 -7.27 5.19
CA CYS A 132 -5.33 -6.10 4.75
C CYS A 132 -5.90 -5.55 3.44
N GLU A 133 -6.07 -4.24 3.35
CA GLU A 133 -6.35 -3.61 2.06
C GLU A 133 -5.03 -3.53 1.28
N ILE A 134 -4.79 -4.53 0.43
CA ILE A 134 -3.64 -4.59 -0.50
C ILE A 134 -4.18 -4.77 -1.91
N ARG A 135 -4.12 -3.78 -2.79
CA ARG A 135 -4.67 -3.89 -4.15
C ARG A 135 -3.58 -4.26 -5.16
N ARG A 136 -3.89 -5.15 -6.10
CA ARG A 136 -2.98 -5.51 -7.21
C ARG A 136 -2.54 -4.28 -8.02
N SER A 137 -3.44 -3.31 -8.20
CA SER A 137 -3.17 -2.07 -8.94
C SER A 137 -2.12 -1.13 -8.33
N TRP A 138 -1.61 -1.42 -7.13
CA TRP A 138 -0.55 -0.64 -6.49
C TRP A 138 0.87 -1.06 -6.91
N PHE A 139 0.95 -2.06 -7.76
CA PHE A 139 2.15 -2.76 -8.18
C PHE A 139 2.13 -2.85 -9.71
#